data_AF-A0A061D2Z3-F1
#
_entry.id   AF-A0A061D2Z3-F1
#
_cell.length_a   1.000
_cell.length_b   1.000
_cell.length_c   1.000
_cell.angle_alpha   90.00
_cell.angle_beta   90.00
_cell.angle_gamma   90.00
#
_symmetry.space_group_name_H-M   'P 1'
#
loop_
_entity.id
_entity.type
_entity.pdbx_description
1 polymer ?
#
loop_
_entity_poly.entity_id
_entity_poly.type
_entity_poly.pdbx_seq_one_letter_code
_entity_poly.pdbx_strand_id
1 'polypeptide(L)'
;MVFNSLTEAPHNLKEGIDWLVALKGDDAESNIAALGAAIYNFLVDKPVGHTEIPALEKVKLNAKDFMGQSELRGLPYVKDLLTRYSSPVKKPTGLGKVFNNVDESDYKNVVQTRKMKPEKITQYVTEAINGCEKFLGKIKTPDQYESAYGKEATWEASCSEKPEDCAAVFVGIAPMLYAGLRSLRRASNVSPLQYIGIRKKPEVGGILTAMGYEESYRRSPLNASNVFAALQSVSHRTLVTFYDLSGFWAFYGSGKIGAVREEQPVEPVIPEAEPSVDGEGEQSVIPEAEPSVDGEGEQSVIPEAEPSVDGEGEQSVIPEAEPSVEGEGEQSMIPEAEPSVEPAGEEPVIPEAEPSVEPVKPEVDDVEQPVKIAKAAKVARSVKAAKKAAKKVSKKARQKKEKKQKKQQEQQESAEQ
;
A
#
# COMPACT_ATOMS: atom_id res chain seq x y z
N MET A 1 -18.67 5.63 -6.37
CA MET A 1 -18.97 4.19 -6.44
C MET A 1 -18.35 3.56 -5.21
N VAL A 2 -19.03 2.62 -4.55
CA VAL A 2 -18.51 1.92 -3.36
C VAL A 2 -18.17 0.49 -3.78
N PHE A 3 -16.96 0.04 -3.49
CA PHE A 3 -16.49 -1.32 -3.74
C PHE A 3 -17.11 -2.28 -2.73
N ASN A 4 -17.56 -3.44 -3.20
CA ASN A 4 -18.17 -4.49 -2.40
C ASN A 4 -17.22 -5.69 -2.20
N SER A 5 -16.05 -5.70 -2.85
CA SER A 5 -15.03 -6.72 -2.70
C SER A 5 -13.63 -6.12 -2.54
N LEU A 6 -12.78 -6.77 -1.73
CA LEU A 6 -11.36 -6.46 -1.62
C LEU A 6 -10.54 -6.90 -2.85
N THR A 7 -11.15 -7.56 -3.82
CA THR A 7 -10.50 -7.84 -5.12
C THR A 7 -10.72 -6.72 -6.15
N GLU A 8 -11.57 -5.74 -5.85
CA GLU A 8 -11.73 -4.55 -6.67
C GLU A 8 -10.53 -3.62 -6.48
N ALA A 9 -10.01 -3.07 -7.58
CA ALA A 9 -8.75 -2.36 -7.58
C ALA A 9 -8.95 -0.87 -7.21
N PRO A 10 -8.23 -0.34 -6.20
CA PRO A 10 -8.14 1.09 -5.96
C PRO A 10 -7.64 1.87 -7.18
N HIS A 11 -8.09 3.13 -7.32
CA HIS A 11 -7.68 4.05 -8.38
C HIS A 11 -6.80 5.20 -7.87
N ASN A 12 -6.78 5.45 -6.56
CA ASN A 12 -6.02 6.54 -5.96
C ASN A 12 -5.58 6.19 -4.53
N LEU A 13 -4.76 7.06 -3.92
CA LEU A 13 -4.21 6.83 -2.59
C LEU A 13 -5.30 6.64 -1.52
N LYS A 14 -6.38 7.45 -1.56
CA LYS A 14 -7.50 7.34 -0.61
C LYS A 14 -8.10 5.94 -0.67
N GLU A 15 -8.45 5.48 -1.87
CA GLU A 15 -9.02 4.15 -2.07
C GLU A 15 -8.05 3.05 -1.63
N GLY A 16 -6.75 3.21 -1.87
CA GLY A 16 -5.74 2.26 -1.40
C GLY A 16 -5.65 2.19 0.13
N ILE A 17 -5.78 3.33 0.81
CA ILE A 17 -5.81 3.37 2.28
C ILE A 17 -7.14 2.83 2.82
N ASP A 18 -8.26 3.12 2.18
CA ASP A 18 -9.57 2.57 2.54
C ASP A 18 -9.58 1.04 2.38
N TRP A 19 -8.94 0.50 1.34
CA TRP A 19 -8.74 -0.94 1.16
C TRP A 19 -7.98 -1.57 2.33
N LEU A 20 -6.87 -0.94 2.75
CA LEU A 20 -6.07 -1.40 3.90
C LEU A 20 -6.88 -1.38 5.21
N VAL A 21 -7.75 -0.39 5.39
CA VAL A 21 -8.61 -0.28 6.58
C VAL A 21 -9.74 -1.31 6.52
N ALA A 22 -10.38 -1.50 5.37
CA ALA A 22 -11.45 -2.48 5.17
C ALA A 22 -10.97 -3.92 5.38
N LEU A 23 -9.75 -4.24 4.93
CA LEU A 23 -9.09 -5.54 5.15
C LEU A 23 -9.11 -5.98 6.62
N LYS A 24 -9.02 -5.04 7.57
CA LYS A 24 -9.03 -5.37 9.00
C LYS A 24 -10.32 -6.11 9.38
N GLY A 25 -11.47 -5.70 8.86
CA GLY A 25 -12.77 -6.27 9.23
C GLY A 25 -12.98 -6.36 10.75
N ASP A 26 -13.72 -7.38 11.18
CA ASP A 26 -14.00 -7.64 12.59
C ASP A 26 -12.85 -8.33 13.34
N ASP A 27 -11.96 -9.03 12.62
CA ASP A 27 -10.80 -9.74 13.17
C ASP A 27 -9.51 -9.33 12.44
N ALA A 28 -9.01 -8.15 12.81
CA ALA A 28 -7.83 -7.56 12.19
C ALA A 28 -6.57 -8.44 12.31
N GLU A 29 -6.39 -9.14 13.43
CA GLU A 29 -5.21 -9.98 13.64
C GLU A 29 -5.21 -11.15 12.66
N SER A 30 -6.32 -11.88 12.57
CA SER A 30 -6.45 -13.02 11.65
C SER A 30 -6.39 -12.59 10.19
N ASN A 31 -7.09 -11.52 9.81
CA ASN A 31 -7.16 -11.06 8.42
C ASN A 31 -5.80 -10.56 7.92
N ILE A 32 -5.07 -9.80 8.73
CA ILE A 32 -3.73 -9.32 8.35
C ILE A 32 -2.72 -10.46 8.34
N ALA A 33 -2.84 -11.44 9.26
CA ALA A 33 -2.01 -12.65 9.22
C ALA A 33 -2.24 -13.44 7.93
N ALA A 34 -3.49 -13.61 7.52
CA ALA A 34 -3.86 -14.28 6.28
C ALA A 34 -3.34 -13.53 5.04
N LEU A 35 -3.48 -12.20 4.99
CA LEU A 35 -2.88 -11.40 3.92
C LEU A 35 -1.36 -11.53 3.89
N GLY A 36 -0.68 -11.47 5.05
CA GLY A 36 0.77 -11.59 5.12
C GLY A 36 1.28 -12.95 4.61
N ALA A 37 0.56 -14.04 4.93
CA ALA A 37 0.84 -15.36 4.39
C ALA A 37 0.57 -15.43 2.88
N ALA A 38 -0.53 -14.83 2.40
CA ALA A 38 -0.85 -14.77 0.98
C ALA A 38 0.21 -13.98 0.18
N ILE A 39 0.66 -12.82 0.68
CA ILE A 39 1.75 -12.03 0.07
C ILE A 39 3.05 -12.83 0.04
N TYR A 40 3.39 -13.55 1.12
CA TYR A 40 4.57 -14.41 1.13
C TYR A 40 4.50 -15.45 0.01
N ASN A 41 3.41 -16.24 -0.04
CA ASN A 41 3.21 -17.26 -1.06
C ASN A 41 3.21 -16.67 -2.47
N PHE A 42 2.60 -15.49 -2.64
CA PHE A 42 2.53 -14.78 -3.90
C PHE A 42 3.91 -14.36 -4.43
N LEU A 43 4.85 -13.98 -3.56
CA LEU A 43 6.15 -13.41 -3.94
C LEU A 43 7.33 -14.38 -3.85
N VAL A 44 7.29 -15.37 -2.96
CA VAL A 44 8.49 -16.15 -2.56
C VAL A 44 9.12 -16.92 -3.71
N ASP A 45 8.35 -17.40 -4.68
CA ASP A 45 8.81 -18.23 -5.80
C ASP A 45 8.94 -17.45 -7.11
N LYS A 46 8.63 -16.15 -7.13
CA LYS A 46 8.55 -15.38 -8.37
C LYS A 46 9.94 -15.09 -8.94
N PRO A 47 10.18 -15.45 -10.23
CA PRO A 47 11.46 -15.24 -10.86
C PRO A 47 11.74 -13.75 -11.07
N VAL A 48 13.02 -13.41 -11.22
CA VAL A 48 13.43 -12.06 -11.65
C VAL A 48 13.25 -11.95 -13.16
N GLY A 49 12.66 -10.86 -13.63
CA GLY A 49 12.45 -10.58 -15.04
C GLY A 49 11.03 -10.10 -15.28
N HIS A 50 10.16 -11.01 -15.71
CA HIS A 50 8.76 -10.71 -15.97
C HIS A 50 7.89 -11.94 -15.69
N THR A 51 6.76 -11.73 -15.04
CA THR A 51 5.70 -12.71 -14.78
C THR A 51 4.39 -11.96 -14.89
N GLU A 52 3.52 -12.39 -15.79
CA GLU A 52 2.20 -11.80 -15.97
C GLU A 52 1.21 -12.49 -15.03
N ILE A 53 0.45 -11.69 -14.28
CA ILE A 53 -0.60 -12.18 -13.37
C ILE A 53 -1.87 -11.39 -13.65
N PRO A 54 -2.93 -12.00 -14.23
CA PRO A 54 -4.13 -11.28 -14.64
C PRO A 54 -4.78 -10.43 -13.54
N ALA A 55 -4.86 -10.96 -12.31
CA ALA A 55 -5.41 -10.24 -11.15
C ALA A 55 -4.60 -8.98 -10.76
N LEU A 56 -3.32 -8.93 -11.12
CA LEU A 56 -2.41 -7.83 -10.83
C LEU A 56 -2.43 -6.75 -11.92
N GLU A 57 -2.65 -7.11 -13.19
CA GLU A 57 -2.53 -6.18 -14.32
C GLU A 57 -3.52 -5.01 -14.27
N LYS A 58 -4.77 -5.28 -13.88
CA LYS A 58 -5.77 -4.21 -13.70
C LYS A 58 -5.33 -3.21 -12.61
N VAL A 59 -4.78 -3.73 -11.50
CA VAL A 59 -4.32 -2.92 -10.37
C VAL A 59 -3.10 -2.08 -10.76
N LYS A 60 -2.16 -2.68 -11.51
CA LYS A 60 -1.00 -1.99 -12.06
C LYS A 60 -1.40 -0.82 -12.97
N LEU A 61 -2.40 -1.01 -13.84
CA LEU A 61 -2.89 0.06 -14.70
C LEU A 61 -3.42 1.23 -13.87
N ASN A 62 -4.29 0.97 -12.90
CA ASN A 62 -4.80 1.99 -11.98
C ASN A 62 -3.68 2.72 -11.24
N ALA A 63 -2.69 2.00 -10.71
CA ALA A 63 -1.54 2.58 -10.03
C ALA A 63 -0.67 3.46 -10.95
N LYS A 64 -0.50 3.04 -12.20
CA LYS A 64 0.21 3.80 -13.23
C LYS A 64 -0.54 5.09 -13.58
N ASP A 65 -1.86 5.01 -13.80
CA ASP A 65 -2.69 6.15 -14.16
C ASP A 65 -2.72 7.18 -13.02
N PHE A 66 -2.86 6.70 -11.77
CA PHE A 66 -2.74 7.54 -10.58
C PHE A 66 -1.42 8.33 -10.56
N MET A 67 -0.28 7.64 -10.74
CA MET A 67 1.04 8.28 -10.77
C MET A 67 1.26 9.17 -12.00
N GLY A 68 0.47 8.96 -13.06
CA GLY A 68 0.50 9.73 -14.30
C GLY A 68 -0.15 11.12 -14.21
N GLN A 69 -0.91 11.40 -13.14
CA GLN A 69 -1.51 12.72 -12.88
C GLN A 69 -0.45 13.84 -12.87
N SER A 70 -0.85 15.03 -13.32
CA SER A 70 0.03 16.22 -13.41
C SER A 70 0.74 16.56 -12.11
N GLU A 71 0.06 16.35 -10.99
CA GLU A 71 0.48 16.61 -9.62
C GLU A 71 1.65 15.72 -9.19
N LEU A 72 1.76 14.52 -9.79
CA LEU A 72 2.71 13.48 -9.37
C LEU A 72 3.77 13.20 -10.43
N ARG A 73 3.39 13.13 -11.71
CA ARG A 73 4.25 12.71 -12.82
C ARG A 73 5.53 13.53 -12.95
N GLY A 74 5.51 14.79 -12.49
CA GLY A 74 6.69 15.66 -12.50
C GLY A 74 7.78 15.26 -11.50
N LEU A 75 7.45 14.52 -10.44
CA LEU A 75 8.34 14.22 -9.33
C LEU A 75 9.40 13.18 -9.72
N PRO A 76 10.71 13.41 -9.44
CA PRO A 76 11.78 12.52 -9.91
C PRO A 76 11.59 11.03 -9.55
N TYR A 77 11.16 10.74 -8.33
CA TYR A 77 10.92 9.35 -7.91
C TYR A 77 9.65 8.75 -8.52
N VAL A 78 8.63 9.56 -8.84
CA VAL A 78 7.44 9.07 -9.55
C VAL A 78 7.80 8.77 -11.01
N LYS A 79 8.65 9.61 -11.64
CA LYS A 79 9.19 9.32 -12.97
C LYS A 79 9.97 8.01 -13.00
N ASP A 80 10.79 7.75 -11.99
CA ASP A 80 11.51 6.47 -11.87
C ASP A 80 10.54 5.29 -11.73
N LEU A 81 9.53 5.41 -10.86
CA LEU A 81 8.47 4.41 -10.72
C LEU A 81 7.75 4.12 -12.04
N LEU A 82 7.30 5.15 -12.75
CA LEU A 82 6.62 5.03 -14.03
C LEU A 82 7.51 4.38 -15.11
N THR A 83 8.81 4.68 -15.10
CA THR A 83 9.78 4.10 -16.05
C THR A 83 9.84 2.57 -15.90
N ARG A 84 9.66 2.03 -14.70
CA ARG A 84 9.67 0.58 -14.42
C ARG A 84 8.47 -0.16 -14.98
N TYR A 85 7.33 0.50 -15.17
CA TYR A 85 6.17 -0.13 -15.81
C TYR A 85 6.46 -0.53 -17.26
N SER A 86 7.41 0.15 -17.92
CA SER A 86 7.72 -0.07 -19.34
C SER A 86 9.12 -0.63 -19.59
N SER A 87 10.07 -0.37 -18.68
CA SER A 87 11.47 -0.74 -18.87
C SER A 87 11.77 -2.14 -18.35
N PRO A 88 12.48 -3.00 -19.10
CA PRO A 88 12.94 -4.30 -18.60
C PRO A 88 13.70 -4.17 -17.27
N VAL A 89 13.55 -5.16 -16.39
CA VAL A 89 14.35 -5.26 -15.16
C VAL A 89 15.83 -5.36 -15.51
N LYS A 90 16.62 -4.33 -15.20
CA LYS A 90 18.06 -4.28 -15.44
C LYS A 90 18.81 -4.38 -14.13
N LYS A 91 19.76 -5.32 -14.04
CA LYS A 91 20.74 -5.33 -12.94
C LYS A 91 21.70 -4.14 -13.13
N PRO A 92 21.97 -3.34 -12.09
CA PRO A 92 22.95 -2.26 -12.20
C PRO A 92 24.35 -2.83 -12.50
N THR A 93 25.01 -2.28 -13.52
CA THR A 93 26.37 -2.65 -13.96
C THR A 93 27.31 -1.43 -13.88
N GLY A 94 28.61 -1.67 -13.64
CA GLY A 94 29.65 -0.64 -13.65
C GLY A 94 29.42 0.53 -12.67
N LEU A 95 29.69 1.75 -13.12
CA LEU A 95 29.45 3.00 -12.37
C LEU A 95 28.00 3.15 -11.88
N GLY A 96 27.02 2.49 -12.52
CA GLY A 96 25.63 2.51 -12.08
C GLY A 96 25.41 1.96 -10.67
N LYS A 97 26.29 1.07 -10.16
CA LYS A 97 26.26 0.63 -8.76
C LYS A 97 26.76 1.69 -7.76
N VAL A 98 27.60 2.61 -8.23
CA VAL A 98 28.28 3.61 -7.39
C VAL A 98 27.49 4.93 -7.37
N PHE A 99 26.81 5.27 -8.47
CA PHE A 99 26.12 6.54 -8.64
C PHE A 99 24.59 6.47 -8.60
N ASN A 100 23.97 5.30 -8.83
CA ASN A 100 22.53 5.11 -8.66
C ASN A 100 22.25 4.28 -7.39
N ASN A 101 21.50 4.86 -6.45
CA ASN A 101 20.87 4.14 -5.35
C ASN A 101 19.76 3.23 -5.89
N VAL A 102 20.13 2.12 -6.54
CA VAL A 102 19.19 1.12 -7.04
C VAL A 102 18.82 0.19 -5.88
N ASP A 103 17.55 0.19 -5.50
CA ASP A 103 17.06 -0.65 -4.42
C ASP A 103 17.13 -2.12 -4.81
N GLU A 104 17.47 -2.99 -3.85
CA GLU A 104 17.63 -4.42 -4.12
C GLU A 104 16.33 -5.08 -4.63
N SER A 105 15.18 -4.57 -4.18
CA SER A 105 13.83 -4.96 -4.63
C SER A 105 13.57 -4.64 -6.09
N ASP A 106 14.43 -3.86 -6.75
CA ASP A 106 14.28 -3.53 -8.16
C ASP A 106 14.70 -4.68 -9.07
N TYR A 107 15.65 -5.51 -8.62
CA TYR A 107 16.29 -6.52 -9.47
C TYR A 107 16.59 -7.86 -8.76
N LYS A 108 16.17 -8.01 -7.50
CA LYS A 108 16.22 -9.27 -6.76
C LYS A 108 14.90 -9.55 -6.06
N ASN A 109 14.59 -10.83 -5.90
CA ASN A 109 13.53 -11.27 -5.02
C ASN A 109 13.95 -11.02 -3.56
N VAL A 110 13.43 -9.94 -2.95
CA VAL A 110 13.78 -9.55 -1.58
C VAL A 110 13.25 -10.53 -0.53
N VAL A 111 12.17 -11.25 -0.81
CA VAL A 111 11.64 -12.30 0.09
C VAL A 111 12.68 -13.39 0.25
N GLN A 112 13.24 -13.88 -0.86
CA GLN A 112 14.31 -14.88 -0.83
C GLN A 112 15.63 -14.29 -0.30
N THR A 113 16.06 -13.14 -0.84
CA THR A 113 17.38 -12.56 -0.57
C THR A 113 17.55 -12.19 0.90
N ARG A 114 16.49 -11.64 1.51
CA ARG A 114 16.49 -11.27 2.93
C ARG A 114 15.94 -12.38 3.83
N LYS A 115 15.67 -13.57 3.27
CA LYS A 115 15.12 -14.75 3.97
C LYS A 115 13.87 -14.39 4.81
N MET A 116 12.99 -13.59 4.23
CA MET A 116 11.77 -13.15 4.90
C MET A 116 10.87 -14.36 5.15
N LYS A 117 10.25 -14.40 6.34
CA LYS A 117 9.24 -15.39 6.71
C LYS A 117 7.85 -14.76 6.67
N PRO A 118 6.77 -15.54 6.55
CA PRO A 118 5.40 -15.03 6.57
C PRO A 118 5.14 -14.10 7.76
N GLU A 119 5.59 -14.46 8.96
CA GLU A 119 5.36 -13.67 10.18
C GLU A 119 6.02 -12.28 10.11
N LYS A 120 7.16 -12.19 9.40
CA LYS A 120 7.86 -10.92 9.23
C LYS A 120 7.13 -10.01 8.24
N ILE A 121 6.59 -10.58 7.17
CA ILE A 121 5.75 -9.86 6.20
C ILE A 121 4.48 -9.40 6.91
N THR A 122 3.81 -10.26 7.68
CA THR A 122 2.65 -9.88 8.50
C THR A 122 2.99 -8.71 9.43
N GLN A 123 4.12 -8.73 10.14
CA GLN A 123 4.53 -7.61 10.99
C GLN A 123 4.66 -6.29 10.21
N TYR A 124 5.28 -6.33 9.03
CA TYR A 124 5.47 -5.15 8.20
C TYR A 124 4.15 -4.61 7.63
N VAL A 125 3.26 -5.51 7.21
CA VAL A 125 1.93 -5.15 6.71
C VAL A 125 1.08 -4.57 7.84
N THR A 126 1.11 -5.16 9.05
CA THR A 126 0.44 -4.62 10.24
C THR A 126 0.90 -3.20 10.57
N GLU A 127 2.21 -2.94 10.55
CA GLU A 127 2.75 -1.59 10.78
C GLU A 127 2.27 -0.61 9.70
N ALA A 128 2.27 -1.04 8.43
CA ALA A 128 1.82 -0.23 7.31
C ALA A 128 0.34 0.15 7.39
N ILE A 129 -0.54 -0.82 7.67
CA ILE A 129 -1.98 -0.61 7.83
C ILE A 129 -2.24 0.33 9.01
N ASN A 130 -1.65 0.06 10.17
CA ASN A 130 -1.85 0.89 11.37
C ASN A 130 -1.35 2.34 11.16
N GLY A 131 -0.25 2.51 10.44
CA GLY A 131 0.25 3.85 10.09
C GLY A 131 -0.72 4.60 9.17
N CYS A 132 -1.24 3.93 8.13
CA CYS A 132 -2.19 4.52 7.20
C CYS A 132 -3.54 4.85 7.86
N GLU A 133 -4.05 3.97 8.72
CA GLU A 133 -5.28 4.20 9.48
C GLU A 133 -5.15 5.41 10.44
N LYS A 134 -4.02 5.51 11.15
CA LYS A 134 -3.73 6.66 12.03
C LYS A 134 -3.57 7.96 11.23
N PHE A 135 -2.92 7.90 10.07
CA PHE A 135 -2.82 9.03 9.16
C PHE A 135 -4.22 9.49 8.73
N LEU A 136 -5.05 8.55 8.24
CA LEU A 136 -6.40 8.81 7.80
C LEU A 136 -7.24 9.46 8.91
N GLY A 137 -7.20 8.91 10.12
CA GLY A 137 -7.93 9.45 11.28
C GLY A 137 -7.55 10.88 11.66
N LYS A 138 -6.34 11.35 11.31
CA LYS A 138 -5.88 12.71 11.59
C LYS A 138 -6.25 13.72 10.50
N ILE A 139 -6.53 13.26 9.28
CA ILE A 139 -6.83 14.16 8.15
C ILE A 139 -8.33 14.21 7.81
N LYS A 140 -9.11 13.20 8.17
CA LYS A 140 -10.52 13.12 7.80
C LYS A 140 -11.46 13.88 8.76
N THR A 141 -12.61 14.29 8.25
CA THR A 141 -13.78 14.67 9.06
C THR A 141 -14.64 13.43 9.29
N PRO A 142 -14.78 12.92 10.54
CA PRO A 142 -15.42 11.63 10.80
C PRO A 142 -16.82 11.48 10.19
N ASP A 143 -17.66 12.51 10.32
CA ASP A 143 -19.07 12.44 9.91
C ASP A 143 -19.30 12.66 8.40
N GLN A 144 -18.26 13.10 7.67
CA GLN A 144 -18.35 13.42 6.24
C GLN A 144 -17.51 12.46 5.38
N TYR A 145 -16.65 11.65 6.01
CA TYR A 145 -15.76 10.75 5.30
C TYR A 145 -16.46 9.45 4.92
N GLU A 146 -16.59 9.23 3.62
CA GLU A 146 -17.10 7.97 3.07
C GLU A 146 -15.93 7.10 2.60
N SER A 147 -15.85 5.88 3.16
CA SER A 147 -14.92 4.85 2.68
C SER A 147 -15.27 4.44 1.27
N ALA A 148 -14.26 4.23 0.43
CA ALA A 148 -14.46 3.63 -0.89
C ALA A 148 -14.88 2.15 -0.83
N TYR A 149 -14.59 1.47 0.28
CA TYR A 149 -14.94 0.06 0.50
C TYR A 149 -16.10 -0.06 1.47
N GLY A 150 -17.16 -0.72 1.02
CA GLY A 150 -18.37 -0.98 1.77
C GLY A 150 -18.19 -2.07 2.82
N LYS A 151 -19.24 -2.28 3.62
CA LYS A 151 -19.31 -3.28 4.69
C LYS A 151 -19.26 -4.72 4.16
N GLU A 152 -19.57 -4.92 2.88
CA GLU A 152 -19.51 -6.18 2.16
C GLU A 152 -18.06 -6.57 1.80
N ALA A 153 -17.16 -5.59 1.63
CA ALA A 153 -15.76 -5.79 1.24
C ALA A 153 -14.91 -6.28 2.42
N THR A 154 -15.16 -7.51 2.84
CA THR A 154 -14.46 -8.17 3.95
C THR A 154 -13.48 -9.22 3.44
N TRP A 155 -12.49 -9.58 4.26
CA TRP A 155 -11.59 -10.70 3.96
C TRP A 155 -12.36 -11.98 3.67
N GLU A 156 -13.35 -12.31 4.49
CA GLU A 156 -14.11 -13.55 4.35
C GLU A 156 -14.89 -13.61 3.04
N ALA A 157 -15.53 -12.50 2.64
CA ALA A 157 -16.31 -12.44 1.41
C ALA A 157 -15.44 -12.37 0.15
N SER A 158 -14.22 -11.81 0.24
CA SER A 158 -13.42 -11.44 -0.93
C SER A 158 -12.19 -12.34 -1.15
N CYS A 159 -11.54 -12.76 -0.07
CA CYS A 159 -10.18 -13.29 -0.10
C CYS A 159 -10.09 -14.74 0.42
N SER A 160 -10.99 -15.21 1.30
CA SER A 160 -10.84 -16.51 1.96
C SER A 160 -10.79 -17.71 1.00
N GLU A 161 -11.48 -17.64 -0.14
CA GLU A 161 -11.43 -18.70 -1.16
C GLU A 161 -10.13 -18.68 -1.98
N LYS A 162 -9.66 -17.47 -2.33
CA LYS A 162 -8.47 -17.26 -3.16
C LYS A 162 -7.61 -16.10 -2.64
N PRO A 163 -6.85 -16.30 -1.56
CA PRO A 163 -6.09 -15.23 -0.90
C PRO A 163 -5.08 -14.54 -1.82
N GLU A 164 -4.60 -15.24 -2.85
CA GLU A 164 -3.68 -14.72 -3.86
C GLU A 164 -4.25 -13.53 -4.64
N ASP A 165 -5.57 -13.44 -4.82
CA ASP A 165 -6.18 -12.31 -5.52
C ASP A 165 -6.07 -11.02 -4.69
N CYS A 166 -6.28 -11.11 -3.38
CA CYS A 166 -6.06 -9.98 -2.47
C CYS A 166 -4.57 -9.66 -2.26
N ALA A 167 -3.70 -10.67 -2.32
CA ALA A 167 -2.26 -10.44 -2.38
C ALA A 167 -1.86 -9.69 -3.66
N ALA A 168 -2.43 -10.04 -4.81
CA ALA A 168 -2.23 -9.33 -6.07
C ALA A 168 -2.71 -7.87 -5.97
N VAL A 169 -3.87 -7.61 -5.36
CA VAL A 169 -4.31 -6.23 -5.10
C VAL A 169 -3.32 -5.48 -4.24
N PHE A 170 -2.89 -6.03 -3.09
CA PHE A 170 -1.90 -5.38 -2.23
C PHE A 170 -0.59 -5.07 -2.97
N VAL A 171 -0.03 -6.06 -3.67
CA VAL A 171 1.23 -5.92 -4.43
C VAL A 171 1.09 -4.87 -5.53
N GLY A 172 -0.06 -4.84 -6.22
CA GLY A 172 -0.33 -3.89 -7.29
C GLY A 172 -0.55 -2.45 -6.82
N ILE A 173 -1.16 -2.25 -5.66
CA ILE A 173 -1.35 -0.90 -5.09
C ILE A 173 -0.12 -0.41 -4.31
N ALA A 174 0.84 -1.28 -3.98
CA ALA A 174 1.99 -0.89 -3.18
C ALA A 174 2.80 0.28 -3.80
N PRO A 175 3.07 0.33 -5.12
CA PRO A 175 3.65 1.51 -5.77
C PRO A 175 2.81 2.79 -5.61
N MET A 176 1.49 2.67 -5.71
CA MET A 176 0.54 3.78 -5.55
C MET A 176 0.60 4.33 -4.11
N LEU A 177 0.56 3.45 -3.11
CA LEU A 177 0.66 3.79 -1.69
C LEU A 177 2.01 4.47 -1.39
N TYR A 178 3.10 3.91 -1.88
CA TYR A 178 4.44 4.48 -1.74
C TYR A 178 4.52 5.88 -2.37
N ALA A 179 4.13 6.02 -3.63
CA ALA A 179 4.21 7.27 -4.37
C ALA A 179 3.33 8.35 -3.74
N GLY A 180 2.08 8.02 -3.40
CA GLY A 180 1.12 8.95 -2.82
C GLY A 180 1.55 9.46 -1.43
N LEU A 181 1.91 8.56 -0.52
CA LEU A 181 2.35 8.93 0.84
C LEU A 181 3.65 9.74 0.81
N ARG A 182 4.60 9.36 -0.06
CA ARG A 182 5.86 10.11 -0.26
C ARG A 182 5.60 11.49 -0.86
N SER A 183 4.63 11.61 -1.77
CA SER A 183 4.22 12.88 -2.39
C SER A 183 3.59 13.82 -1.38
N LEU A 184 2.65 13.33 -0.58
CA LEU A 184 2.07 14.11 0.51
C LEU A 184 3.14 14.55 1.51
N ARG A 185 4.09 13.68 1.88
CA ARG A 185 5.18 14.03 2.80
C ARG A 185 6.06 15.13 2.23
N ARG A 186 6.39 15.06 0.94
CA ARG A 186 7.17 16.09 0.25
C ARG A 186 6.42 17.42 0.19
N ALA A 187 5.15 17.41 -0.18
CA ALA A 187 4.33 18.62 -0.30
C ALA A 187 4.06 19.28 1.06
N SER A 188 4.00 18.49 2.13
CA SER A 188 3.73 18.98 3.49
C SER A 188 4.98 19.39 4.27
N ASN A 189 6.18 19.00 3.81
CA ASN A 189 7.44 19.38 4.44
C ASN A 189 7.85 20.82 4.05
N VAL A 190 7.31 21.79 4.79
CA VAL A 190 7.56 23.22 4.57
C VAL A 190 8.94 23.60 5.10
N SER A 191 9.81 24.13 4.25
CA SER A 191 11.13 24.63 4.68
C SER A 191 11.01 25.92 5.51
N PRO A 192 11.99 26.28 6.35
CA PRO A 192 11.99 27.56 7.08
C PRO A 192 11.75 28.79 6.19
N LEU A 193 12.36 28.83 4.99
CA LEU A 193 12.18 29.90 4.01
C LEU A 193 10.75 29.99 3.45
N GLN A 194 10.05 28.87 3.35
CA GLN A 194 8.64 28.83 2.91
C GLN A 194 7.70 29.23 4.06
N TYR A 195 8.09 28.90 5.30
CA TYR A 195 7.35 29.27 6.49
C TYR A 195 7.30 30.80 6.65
N ILE A 196 8.45 31.47 6.48
CA ILE A 196 8.58 32.95 6.55
C ILE A 196 8.20 33.69 5.26
N GLY A 197 7.67 32.98 4.25
CA GLY A 197 7.09 33.61 3.05
C GLY A 197 8.06 33.98 1.93
N ILE A 198 9.35 33.65 2.04
CA ILE A 198 10.36 33.93 0.99
C ILE A 198 10.20 33.00 -0.21
N ARG A 199 9.70 31.77 0.00
CA ARG A 199 9.40 30.80 -1.06
C ARG A 199 7.92 30.44 -1.04
N LYS A 200 7.34 30.23 -2.22
CA LYS A 200 5.94 29.76 -2.36
C LYS A 200 5.75 28.42 -1.65
N LYS A 201 4.71 28.31 -0.82
CA LYS A 201 4.32 27.06 -0.16
C LYS A 201 3.76 26.07 -1.19
N PRO A 202 4.03 24.76 -1.07
CA PRO A 202 3.40 23.77 -1.93
C PRO A 202 1.88 23.77 -1.72
N GLU A 203 1.13 23.55 -2.80
CA GLU A 203 -0.33 23.49 -2.73
C GLU A 203 -0.79 22.11 -2.25
N VAL A 204 -0.75 21.89 -0.93
CA VAL A 204 -1.12 20.61 -0.30
C VAL A 204 -2.58 20.24 -0.58
N GLY A 205 -3.46 21.25 -0.73
CA GLY A 205 -4.87 21.03 -1.07
C GLY A 205 -5.06 20.33 -2.41
N GLY A 206 -4.39 20.79 -3.47
CA GLY A 206 -4.44 20.15 -4.79
C GLY A 206 -3.85 18.75 -4.78
N ILE A 207 -2.73 18.54 -4.07
CA ILE A 207 -2.16 17.19 -3.92
C ILE A 207 -3.14 16.25 -3.20
N LEU A 208 -3.79 16.68 -2.11
CA LEU A 208 -4.80 15.89 -1.42
C LEU A 208 -6.00 15.55 -2.32
N THR A 209 -6.45 16.48 -3.17
CA THR A 209 -7.48 16.20 -4.18
C THR A 209 -7.02 15.10 -5.13
N ALA A 210 -5.80 15.19 -5.67
CA ALA A 210 -5.23 14.17 -6.56
C ALA A 210 -5.03 12.80 -5.87
N MET A 211 -4.91 12.79 -4.53
CA MET A 211 -4.92 11.56 -3.73
C MET A 211 -6.31 10.93 -3.59
N GLY A 212 -7.38 11.62 -3.98
CA GLY A 212 -8.78 11.22 -3.83
C GLY A 212 -9.46 11.79 -2.58
N TYR A 213 -8.79 12.63 -1.78
CA TYR A 213 -9.41 13.27 -0.61
C TYR A 213 -10.09 14.56 -1.03
N GLU A 214 -11.40 14.55 -1.29
CA GLU A 214 -12.18 15.77 -1.56
C GLU A 214 -12.15 16.78 -0.40
N GLU A 215 -12.45 18.05 -0.65
CA GLU A 215 -12.40 19.09 0.39
C GLU A 215 -13.36 18.80 1.56
N SER A 216 -14.56 18.28 1.26
CA SER A 216 -15.55 17.84 2.24
C SER A 216 -15.07 16.69 3.14
N TYR A 217 -14.15 15.86 2.66
CA TYR A 217 -13.64 14.73 3.42
C TYR A 217 -12.55 15.14 4.41
N ARG A 218 -11.97 16.33 4.25
CA ARG A 218 -10.84 16.81 5.04
C ARG A 218 -11.33 17.53 6.27
N ARG A 219 -10.58 17.37 7.37
CA ARG A 219 -10.74 18.23 8.54
C ARG A 219 -10.52 19.69 8.13
N SER A 220 -11.28 20.62 8.70
CA SER A 220 -11.03 22.05 8.54
C SER A 220 -10.58 22.68 9.88
N PRO A 221 -9.51 23.50 9.90
CA PRO A 221 -8.54 23.71 8.81
C PRO A 221 -7.54 22.54 8.70
N LEU A 222 -7.15 22.16 7.48
CA LEU A 222 -6.07 21.21 7.19
C LEU A 222 -5.00 21.89 6.34
N ASN A 223 -3.87 22.24 6.97
CA ASN A 223 -2.73 22.85 6.28
C ASN A 223 -1.54 21.88 6.16
N ALA A 224 -0.47 22.33 5.48
CA ALA A 224 0.74 21.54 5.28
C ALA A 224 1.34 20.96 6.57
N SER A 225 1.46 21.76 7.64
CA SER A 225 2.00 21.27 8.92
C SER A 225 1.13 20.19 9.55
N ASN A 226 -0.20 20.31 9.46
CA ASN A 226 -1.11 19.30 9.98
C ASN A 226 -0.98 17.98 9.20
N VAL A 227 -0.87 18.04 7.87
CA VAL A 227 -0.64 16.86 7.02
C VAL A 227 0.71 16.21 7.33
N PHE A 228 1.77 17.01 7.49
CA PHE A 228 3.09 16.50 7.85
C PHE A 228 3.07 15.79 9.21
N ALA A 229 2.44 16.39 10.21
CA ALA A 229 2.26 15.80 11.54
C ALA A 229 1.40 14.51 11.49
N ALA A 230 0.39 14.47 10.62
CA ALA A 230 -0.39 13.25 10.41
C ALA A 230 0.48 12.13 9.82
N LEU A 231 1.31 12.45 8.83
CA LEU A 231 2.21 11.52 8.15
C LEU A 231 3.35 10.99 9.02
N GLN A 232 3.61 11.55 10.20
CA GLN A 232 4.55 10.96 11.17
C GLN A 232 4.09 9.57 11.66
N SER A 233 2.79 9.26 11.54
CA SER A 233 2.27 7.93 11.84
C SER A 233 2.63 6.87 10.80
N VAL A 234 3.03 7.29 9.60
CA VAL A 234 3.53 6.42 8.53
C VAL A 234 5.05 6.39 8.65
N SER A 235 5.65 5.28 9.08
CA SER A 235 7.10 5.24 9.30
C SER A 235 7.87 5.24 7.97
N HIS A 236 9.18 5.52 8.01
CA HIS A 236 10.04 5.28 6.84
C HIS A 236 10.00 3.79 6.44
N ARG A 237 9.93 2.88 7.43
CA ARG A 237 9.78 1.44 7.21
C ARG A 237 8.48 1.12 6.46
N THR A 238 7.37 1.77 6.76
CA THR A 238 6.11 1.60 6.01
C THR A 238 6.30 1.89 4.52
N LEU A 239 6.99 2.98 4.16
CA LEU A 239 7.27 3.29 2.76
C LEU A 239 8.18 2.22 2.12
N VAL A 240 9.23 1.80 2.83
CA VAL A 240 10.12 0.72 2.36
C VAL A 240 9.35 -0.60 2.19
N THR A 241 8.42 -0.92 3.08
CA THR A 241 7.55 -2.12 2.97
C THR A 241 6.73 -2.08 1.69
N PHE A 242 6.03 -0.98 1.40
CA PHE A 242 5.25 -0.86 0.16
C PHE A 242 6.14 -0.96 -1.06
N TYR A 243 7.31 -0.34 -1.02
CA TYR A 243 8.26 -0.42 -2.13
C TYR A 243 8.80 -1.85 -2.33
N ASP A 244 9.25 -2.51 -1.26
CA ASP A 244 9.85 -3.84 -1.32
C ASP A 244 8.83 -4.94 -1.68
N LEU A 245 7.58 -4.80 -1.26
CA LEU A 245 6.53 -5.78 -1.56
C LEU A 245 5.78 -5.50 -2.86
N SER A 246 6.18 -4.46 -3.61
CA SER A 246 5.61 -4.15 -4.92
C SER A 246 5.88 -5.21 -5.99
N GLY A 247 6.93 -6.04 -5.82
CA GLY A 247 7.29 -7.05 -6.80
C GLY A 247 7.95 -6.50 -8.06
N PHE A 248 8.65 -5.35 -7.99
CA PHE A 248 9.33 -4.73 -9.16
C PHE A 248 10.25 -5.70 -9.91
N TRP A 249 10.93 -6.61 -9.21
CA TRP A 249 11.78 -7.62 -9.84
C TRP A 249 11.04 -8.62 -10.72
N ALA A 250 9.74 -8.86 -10.47
CA ALA A 250 8.98 -9.95 -11.07
C ALA A 250 7.89 -9.49 -12.02
N PHE A 251 7.14 -8.43 -11.70
CA PHE A 251 5.88 -8.14 -12.39
C PHE A 251 5.94 -6.92 -13.32
N TYR A 252 7.07 -6.22 -13.33
CA TYR A 252 7.23 -4.94 -14.03
C TYR A 252 8.33 -5.08 -15.09
N GLY A 253 8.30 -4.20 -16.08
CA GLY A 253 9.11 -4.31 -17.28
C GLY A 253 8.47 -5.14 -18.38
N SER A 254 8.95 -4.94 -19.60
CA SER A 254 8.22 -5.24 -20.84
C SER A 254 7.87 -6.71 -21.05
N GLY A 255 6.58 -7.00 -20.97
CA GLY A 255 5.84 -8.05 -21.66
C GLY A 255 4.45 -7.51 -22.04
N LYS A 256 4.37 -6.65 -23.06
CA LYS A 256 3.15 -6.06 -23.66
C LYS A 256 2.01 -5.68 -22.68
N ILE A 257 2.07 -4.47 -22.13
CA ILE A 257 0.86 -3.80 -21.60
C ILE A 257 0.02 -3.36 -22.80
N GLY A 258 -0.85 -4.23 -23.33
CA GLY A 258 -1.69 -3.88 -24.47
C GLY A 258 -2.32 -5.07 -25.18
N ALA A 259 -3.19 -5.82 -24.49
CA ALA A 259 -4.24 -6.63 -25.10
C ALA A 259 -5.24 -7.16 -24.05
N VAL A 260 -5.80 -6.31 -23.20
CA VAL A 260 -7.10 -6.65 -22.60
C VAL A 260 -8.15 -6.05 -23.51
N ARG A 261 -8.65 -6.88 -24.42
CA ARG A 261 -9.85 -6.61 -25.21
C ARG A 261 -10.99 -6.46 -24.20
N GLU A 262 -11.63 -5.29 -24.21
CA GLU A 262 -12.93 -5.09 -23.56
C GLU A 262 -13.83 -6.27 -23.91
N GLU A 263 -14.55 -6.79 -22.90
CA GLU A 263 -15.55 -7.82 -23.11
C GLU A 263 -16.54 -7.34 -24.17
N GLN A 264 -16.50 -7.99 -25.34
CA GLN A 264 -17.49 -7.81 -26.38
C GLN A 264 -18.80 -8.49 -25.98
N PRO A 265 -19.94 -7.93 -26.40
CA PRO A 265 -21.25 -8.36 -25.97
C PRO A 265 -21.58 -9.75 -26.51
N VAL A 266 -22.26 -10.53 -25.66
CA VAL A 266 -22.73 -11.89 -25.92
C VAL A 266 -23.59 -11.91 -27.19
N GLU A 267 -23.14 -12.61 -28.24
CA GLU A 267 -23.99 -12.98 -29.37
C GLU A 267 -24.98 -14.08 -28.96
N PRO A 268 -26.26 -14.00 -29.37
CA PRO A 268 -27.23 -15.04 -29.08
C PRO A 268 -27.11 -16.21 -30.07
N VAL A 269 -27.05 -17.42 -29.52
CA VAL A 269 -27.10 -18.70 -30.20
C VAL A 269 -28.42 -18.86 -30.99
N ILE A 270 -28.34 -19.22 -32.28
CA ILE A 270 -29.44 -19.75 -33.10
C ILE A 270 -28.98 -21.09 -33.70
N PRO A 271 -29.80 -22.17 -33.67
CA PRO A 271 -29.35 -23.54 -33.89
C PRO A 271 -29.27 -23.95 -35.38
N GLU A 272 -28.58 -25.08 -35.57
CA GLU A 272 -28.20 -25.75 -36.81
C GLU A 272 -29.31 -25.96 -37.86
N ALA A 273 -28.93 -25.83 -39.13
CA ALA A 273 -29.52 -26.53 -40.27
C ALA A 273 -28.42 -26.82 -41.33
N GLU A 274 -28.62 -27.93 -42.04
CA GLU A 274 -27.68 -28.84 -42.72
C GLU A 274 -26.89 -28.28 -43.94
N PRO A 275 -25.80 -28.96 -44.39
CA PRO A 275 -25.02 -28.54 -45.55
C PRO A 275 -25.62 -29.08 -46.86
N SER A 276 -25.65 -28.24 -47.90
CA SER A 276 -25.93 -28.66 -49.28
C SER A 276 -24.81 -28.21 -50.21
N VAL A 277 -24.47 -29.11 -51.13
CA VAL A 277 -23.29 -29.17 -51.98
C VAL A 277 -23.54 -28.49 -53.35
N ASP A 278 -22.43 -28.07 -53.96
CA ASP A 278 -22.15 -27.87 -55.40
C ASP A 278 -22.43 -26.52 -56.08
N GLY A 279 -21.50 -26.15 -56.97
CA GLY A 279 -21.65 -25.02 -57.90
C GLY A 279 -20.36 -24.35 -58.35
N GLU A 280 -19.64 -24.98 -59.29
CA GLU A 280 -18.62 -24.36 -60.14
C GLU A 280 -19.18 -23.16 -60.96
N GLY A 281 -18.35 -22.17 -61.29
CA GLY A 281 -18.72 -21.12 -62.25
C GLY A 281 -17.73 -19.96 -62.35
N GLU A 282 -16.99 -19.92 -63.46
CA GLU A 282 -16.02 -18.90 -63.86
C GLU A 282 -16.65 -17.55 -64.31
N GLN A 283 -15.76 -16.56 -64.56
CA GLN A 283 -15.91 -15.28 -65.29
C GLN A 283 -16.39 -14.05 -64.50
N SER A 284 -15.95 -12.81 -64.75
CA SER A 284 -14.86 -12.18 -65.51
C SER A 284 -15.03 -10.63 -65.34
N VAL A 285 -13.99 -9.87 -65.66
CA VAL A 285 -13.99 -8.45 -66.10
C VAL A 285 -13.96 -7.31 -65.05
N ILE A 286 -12.87 -6.54 -65.14
CA ILE A 286 -12.56 -5.20 -64.60
C ILE A 286 -13.38 -4.13 -65.37
N PRO A 287 -13.68 -2.93 -64.82
CA PRO A 287 -12.83 -1.82 -65.25
C PRO A 287 -12.50 -0.76 -64.18
N GLU A 288 -11.35 -0.17 -64.44
CA GLU A 288 -10.82 1.16 -64.13
C GLU A 288 -11.80 2.24 -63.65
N ALA A 289 -11.36 3.01 -62.66
CA ALA A 289 -11.35 4.48 -62.71
C ALA A 289 -10.42 5.05 -61.63
N GLU A 290 -9.30 5.67 -62.04
CA GLU A 290 -8.66 6.75 -61.28
C GLU A 290 -9.43 8.06 -61.48
N PRO A 291 -9.24 9.05 -60.60
CA PRO A 291 -8.41 10.15 -61.05
C PRO A 291 -7.36 10.61 -60.04
N SER A 292 -6.19 10.89 -60.59
CA SER A 292 -5.09 11.67 -60.03
C SER A 292 -5.48 13.16 -59.95
N VAL A 293 -5.11 13.84 -58.86
CA VAL A 293 -4.86 15.29 -58.86
C VAL A 293 -3.60 15.57 -58.05
N ASP A 294 -2.68 16.21 -58.74
CA ASP A 294 -1.38 16.75 -58.35
C ASP A 294 -1.53 17.97 -57.43
N GLY A 295 -0.52 18.21 -56.60
CA GLY A 295 -0.53 19.27 -55.59
C GLY A 295 0.80 19.42 -54.89
N GLU A 296 1.80 19.82 -55.67
CA GLU A 296 3.14 20.26 -55.26
C GLU A 296 3.11 21.32 -54.14
N GLY A 297 4.08 21.25 -53.24
CA GLY A 297 4.25 22.22 -52.16
C GLY A 297 5.38 21.85 -51.20
N GLU A 298 6.59 21.78 -51.73
CA GLU A 298 7.81 21.73 -50.93
C GLU A 298 7.93 23.00 -50.06
N GLN A 299 8.15 22.85 -48.75
CA GLN A 299 8.91 23.84 -48.01
C GLN A 299 9.76 23.18 -46.92
N SER A 300 10.99 22.91 -47.32
CA SER A 300 12.14 22.68 -46.46
C SER A 300 12.52 23.99 -45.76
N VAL A 301 12.65 23.99 -44.43
CA VAL A 301 13.38 25.04 -43.71
C VAL A 301 14.43 24.37 -42.83
N ILE A 302 15.67 24.56 -43.25
CA ILE A 302 16.92 24.22 -42.58
C ILE A 302 17.08 25.11 -41.34
N PRO A 303 17.60 24.61 -40.19
CA PRO A 303 17.99 25.46 -39.08
C PRO A 303 19.30 26.18 -39.41
N GLU A 304 19.29 27.52 -39.36
CA GLU A 304 20.52 28.31 -39.42
C GLU A 304 21.23 28.36 -38.07
N ALA A 305 22.56 28.35 -38.18
CA ALA A 305 23.55 28.29 -37.13
C ALA A 305 23.75 29.62 -36.38
N GLU A 306 24.56 29.50 -35.32
CA GLU A 306 24.97 30.47 -34.32
C GLU A 306 25.48 31.83 -34.81
N PRO A 307 25.56 32.80 -33.87
CA PRO A 307 26.77 33.60 -33.76
C PRO A 307 27.51 33.32 -32.46
N SER A 308 28.76 32.87 -32.63
CA SER A 308 29.82 32.91 -31.63
C SER A 308 30.17 34.38 -31.31
N VAL A 309 30.25 34.73 -30.04
CA VAL A 309 30.95 35.92 -29.57
C VAL A 309 32.04 35.46 -28.61
N ASP A 310 33.27 35.67 -29.08
CA ASP A 310 34.51 35.55 -28.33
C ASP A 310 34.58 36.67 -27.29
N GLY A 311 35.11 36.32 -26.11
CA GLY A 311 35.13 37.18 -24.94
C GLY A 311 36.12 36.64 -23.92
N GLU A 312 37.40 36.71 -24.27
CA GLU A 312 38.52 36.60 -23.35
C GLU A 312 38.36 37.64 -22.22
N GLY A 313 38.60 37.20 -20.98
CA GLY A 313 38.50 38.06 -19.80
C GLY A 313 38.67 37.26 -18.52
N GLU A 314 39.91 36.97 -18.18
CA GLU A 314 40.34 36.43 -16.89
C GLU A 314 39.79 37.28 -15.72
N GLN A 315 39.11 36.67 -14.76
CA GLN A 315 39.26 37.10 -13.36
C GLN A 315 38.88 35.99 -12.37
N SER A 316 39.93 35.34 -11.88
CA SER A 316 39.94 34.56 -10.64
C SER A 316 39.87 35.53 -9.46
N VAL A 317 38.81 35.50 -8.65
CA VAL A 317 38.81 36.09 -7.30
C VAL A 317 38.00 35.20 -6.35
N ILE A 318 38.72 34.50 -5.49
CA ILE A 318 38.27 33.93 -4.22
C ILE A 318 37.91 35.09 -3.28
N PRO A 319 36.83 34.98 -2.49
CA PRO A 319 36.83 35.61 -1.17
C PRO A 319 36.81 34.54 -0.09
N GLU A 320 37.98 34.34 0.52
CA GLU A 320 38.09 34.03 1.94
C GLU A 320 37.72 35.31 2.70
N ALA A 321 36.80 35.19 3.66
CA ALA A 321 36.90 35.82 4.98
C ALA A 321 35.63 35.54 5.77
N GLU A 322 35.83 34.93 6.93
CA GLU A 322 34.90 34.88 8.05
C GLU A 322 34.56 36.29 8.55
N PRO A 323 33.44 36.42 9.29
CA PRO A 323 33.45 37.24 10.48
C PRO A 323 33.30 36.35 11.73
N SER A 324 34.38 36.27 12.52
CA SER A 324 34.32 35.99 13.95
C SER A 324 33.55 37.11 14.65
N VAL A 325 32.52 36.75 15.43
CA VAL A 325 32.09 37.55 16.57
C VAL A 325 31.84 36.60 17.73
N GLU A 326 32.66 36.79 18.76
CA GLU A 326 32.56 36.20 20.09
C GLU A 326 31.24 36.62 20.76
N GLY A 327 30.60 35.67 21.44
CA GLY A 327 29.41 35.88 22.24
C GLY A 327 29.31 34.77 23.27
N GLU A 328 29.92 35.04 24.42
CA GLU A 328 29.99 34.21 25.62
C GLU A 328 28.60 33.75 26.11
N GLY A 329 28.54 32.54 26.63
CA GLY A 329 27.32 31.95 27.18
C GLY A 329 27.49 30.49 27.55
N GLU A 330 28.43 30.24 28.47
CA GLU A 330 28.65 28.95 29.11
C GLU A 330 27.36 28.45 29.79
N GLN A 331 26.88 27.24 29.48
CA GLN A 331 26.35 26.31 30.49
C GLN A 331 26.65 24.86 30.07
N SER A 332 27.71 24.35 30.70
CA SER A 332 28.09 22.95 30.78
C SER A 332 27.26 22.26 31.87
N MET A 333 26.69 21.08 31.59
CA MET A 333 26.41 20.08 32.62
C MET A 333 26.24 18.68 32.00
N ILE A 334 27.29 17.87 32.16
CA ILE A 334 27.24 16.43 32.41
C ILE A 334 27.96 16.26 33.76
N PRO A 335 27.57 15.33 34.67
CA PRO A 335 28.00 13.92 34.60
C PRO A 335 26.92 12.91 35.06
N GLU A 336 26.78 11.76 34.41
CA GLU A 336 27.30 10.40 34.73
C GLU A 336 26.47 9.51 35.67
N ALA A 337 26.52 8.22 35.32
CA ALA A 337 26.40 6.99 36.11
C ALA A 337 25.01 6.37 36.39
N GLU A 338 24.80 5.20 35.77
CA GLU A 338 23.89 4.14 36.22
C GLU A 338 24.33 3.57 37.60
N PRO A 339 23.42 2.88 38.30
CA PRO A 339 23.59 1.42 38.29
C PRO A 339 22.30 0.59 38.20
N SER A 340 22.49 -0.58 37.59
CA SER A 340 21.62 -1.74 37.43
C SER A 340 21.11 -2.37 38.74
N VAL A 341 19.80 -2.67 38.85
CA VAL A 341 19.23 -3.79 39.65
C VAL A 341 17.84 -4.21 39.11
N GLU A 342 17.64 -5.50 38.83
CA GLU A 342 16.35 -6.23 38.86
C GLU A 342 16.53 -7.46 39.80
N PRO A 343 15.48 -8.23 40.18
CA PRO A 343 14.20 -7.86 40.78
C PRO A 343 13.85 -8.76 42.01
N ALA A 344 12.83 -8.40 42.80
CA ALA A 344 12.16 -9.33 43.72
C ALA A 344 10.66 -8.98 43.80
N GLY A 345 9.82 -10.01 43.73
CA GLY A 345 8.38 -9.87 43.49
C GLY A 345 7.55 -9.46 44.69
N GLU A 346 6.27 -9.17 44.42
CA GLU A 346 5.14 -9.38 45.30
C GLU A 346 3.82 -9.20 44.52
N GLU A 347 2.77 -9.84 45.00
CA GLU A 347 1.51 -10.23 44.35
C GLU A 347 0.56 -9.07 43.96
N PRO A 348 -0.33 -9.24 42.97
CA PRO A 348 -1.46 -8.35 42.78
C PRO A 348 -2.69 -8.81 43.60
N VAL A 349 -3.05 -8.03 44.62
CA VAL A 349 -4.32 -8.11 45.35
C VAL A 349 -5.45 -7.58 44.47
N ILE A 350 -6.51 -8.39 44.33
CA ILE A 350 -7.76 -8.07 43.61
C ILE A 350 -8.75 -7.50 44.64
N PRO A 351 -9.39 -6.33 44.43
CA PRO A 351 -10.62 -6.02 45.15
C PRO A 351 -11.83 -6.49 44.35
N GLU A 352 -12.56 -7.46 44.89
CA GLU A 352 -13.93 -7.78 44.48
C GLU A 352 -14.87 -6.66 44.95
N ALA A 353 -15.67 -6.13 44.04
CA ALA A 353 -16.82 -5.31 44.35
C ALA A 353 -18.04 -5.94 43.67
N GLU A 354 -18.89 -6.61 44.45
CA GLU A 354 -20.28 -6.88 44.07
C GLU A 354 -21.11 -5.61 44.27
N PRO A 355 -22.12 -5.40 43.42
CA PRO A 355 -23.36 -4.84 43.94
C PRO A 355 -24.57 -5.74 43.63
N SER A 356 -25.24 -6.12 44.72
CA SER A 356 -26.60 -6.66 44.76
C SER A 356 -27.59 -5.49 44.78
N VAL A 357 -28.54 -5.43 43.84
CA VAL A 357 -29.78 -4.67 44.00
C VAL A 357 -30.92 -5.39 43.25
N GLU A 358 -32.03 -5.58 43.94
CA GLU A 358 -33.29 -6.18 43.49
C GLU A 358 -33.99 -5.39 42.38
N PRO A 359 -34.78 -6.03 41.47
CA PRO A 359 -35.59 -5.30 40.51
C PRO A 359 -37.03 -5.09 41.03
N VAL A 360 -37.42 -3.82 41.11
CA VAL A 360 -38.81 -3.37 41.17
C VAL A 360 -39.42 -3.43 39.77
N LYS A 361 -40.63 -3.99 39.64
CA LYS A 361 -41.42 -4.05 38.39
C LYS A 361 -41.79 -2.65 37.87
N PRO A 362 -42.04 -2.54 36.56
CA PRO A 362 -43.41 -2.20 36.17
C PRO A 362 -43.99 -3.08 35.04
N GLU A 363 -45.31 -3.03 34.97
CA GLU A 363 -46.26 -3.66 34.06
C GLU A 363 -46.29 -3.03 32.64
N VAL A 364 -46.61 -3.88 31.63
CA VAL A 364 -47.25 -3.68 30.29
C VAL A 364 -47.03 -2.38 29.47
N ASP A 365 -46.76 -2.39 28.16
CA ASP A 365 -47.63 -2.89 27.07
C ASP A 365 -46.87 -3.32 25.78
N ASP A 366 -47.32 -4.47 25.25
CA ASP A 366 -47.66 -4.86 23.87
C ASP A 366 -46.73 -4.74 22.59
N VAL A 367 -46.92 -5.78 21.75
CA VAL A 367 -46.69 -5.96 20.30
C VAL A 367 -45.34 -6.50 19.73
N GLU A 368 -45.41 -7.78 19.34
CA GLU A 368 -44.78 -8.49 18.20
C GLU A 368 -43.37 -9.15 18.20
N GLN A 369 -43.42 -10.47 17.89
CA GLN A 369 -42.43 -11.36 17.21
C GLN A 369 -41.40 -12.18 18.04
N PRO A 370 -41.70 -13.46 18.40
CA PRO A 370 -40.77 -14.36 19.06
C PRO A 370 -40.15 -15.39 18.10
N VAL A 371 -39.24 -15.01 17.20
CA VAL A 371 -38.42 -16.00 16.44
C VAL A 371 -36.93 -15.60 16.33
N LYS A 372 -36.58 -14.32 16.42
CA LYS A 372 -35.19 -13.84 16.24
C LYS A 372 -34.34 -13.89 17.53
N ILE A 373 -34.96 -13.78 18.70
CA ILE A 373 -34.24 -13.76 20.00
C ILE A 373 -33.71 -15.15 20.40
N ALA A 374 -34.40 -16.23 20.00
CA ALA A 374 -33.97 -17.60 20.30
C ALA A 374 -32.72 -18.03 19.49
N LYS A 375 -32.55 -17.55 18.25
CA LYS A 375 -31.34 -17.81 17.45
C LYS A 375 -30.13 -17.06 17.99
N ALA A 376 -30.30 -15.79 18.40
CA ALA A 376 -29.22 -15.01 19.01
C ALA A 376 -28.75 -15.61 20.35
N ALA A 377 -29.67 -16.07 21.20
CA ALA A 377 -29.33 -16.70 22.48
C ALA A 377 -28.64 -18.07 22.32
N LYS A 378 -29.00 -18.84 21.28
CA LYS A 378 -28.35 -20.13 20.98
C LYS A 378 -26.92 -19.91 20.46
N VAL A 379 -26.71 -18.93 19.58
CA VAL A 379 -25.37 -18.58 19.08
C VAL A 379 -24.47 -18.03 20.20
N ALA A 380 -24.98 -17.17 21.08
CA ALA A 380 -24.22 -16.65 22.22
C ALA A 380 -23.79 -17.75 23.22
N ARG A 381 -24.63 -18.77 23.45
CA ARG A 381 -24.27 -19.93 24.27
C ARG A 381 -23.19 -20.80 23.62
N SER A 382 -23.25 -20.99 22.30
CA SER A 382 -22.24 -21.72 21.53
C SER A 382 -20.87 -21.04 21.57
N VAL A 383 -20.84 -19.71 21.42
CA VAL A 383 -19.60 -18.92 21.46
C VAL A 383 -18.96 -18.94 22.86
N LYS A 384 -19.76 -18.87 23.93
CA LYS A 384 -19.25 -18.94 25.31
C LYS A 384 -18.66 -20.33 25.63
N ALA A 385 -19.26 -21.40 25.09
CA ALA A 385 -18.72 -22.76 25.20
C ALA A 385 -17.41 -22.93 24.42
N ALA A 386 -17.33 -22.41 23.19
CA ALA A 386 -16.12 -22.45 22.37
C ALA A 386 -14.96 -21.68 23.02
N LYS A 387 -15.22 -20.49 23.58
CA LYS A 387 -14.20 -19.68 24.29
C LYS A 387 -13.68 -20.38 25.55
N LYS A 388 -14.54 -21.12 26.27
CA LYS A 388 -14.14 -21.92 27.44
C LYS A 388 -13.31 -23.15 27.04
N ALA A 389 -13.62 -23.78 25.91
CA ALA A 389 -12.83 -24.87 25.36
C ALA A 389 -11.44 -24.40 24.92
N ALA A 390 -11.35 -23.29 24.18
CA ALA A 390 -10.08 -22.69 23.75
C ALA A 390 -9.18 -22.32 24.94
N LYS A 391 -9.75 -21.73 26.01
CA LYS A 391 -9.00 -21.41 27.24
C LYS A 391 -8.48 -22.66 27.97
N LYS A 392 -9.18 -23.79 27.86
CA LYS A 392 -8.74 -25.07 28.46
C LYS A 392 -7.60 -25.70 27.64
N VAL A 393 -7.65 -25.59 26.31
CA VAL A 393 -6.59 -26.06 25.41
C VAL A 393 -5.30 -25.23 25.60
N SER A 394 -5.41 -23.91 25.68
CA SER A 394 -4.25 -23.03 25.91
C SER A 394 -3.59 -23.28 27.27
N LYS A 395 -4.37 -23.47 28.33
CA LYS A 395 -3.84 -23.84 29.66
C LYS A 395 -3.10 -25.17 29.64
N LYS A 396 -3.61 -26.16 28.90
CA LYS A 396 -2.98 -27.49 28.76
C LYS A 396 -1.69 -27.42 27.93
N ALA A 397 -1.65 -26.58 26.89
CA ALA A 397 -0.45 -26.33 26.10
C ALA A 397 0.66 -25.65 26.92
N ARG A 398 0.31 -24.65 27.74
CA ARG A 398 1.25 -23.96 28.65
C ARG A 398 1.85 -24.93 29.68
N GLN A 399 1.02 -25.76 30.33
CA GLN A 399 1.51 -26.77 31.27
C GLN A 399 2.42 -27.81 30.61
N LYS A 400 2.18 -28.17 29.34
CA LYS A 400 3.05 -29.09 28.60
C LYS A 400 4.40 -28.44 28.27
N LYS A 401 4.42 -27.14 27.97
CA LYS A 401 5.65 -26.37 27.72
C LYS A 401 6.49 -26.24 29.00
N GLU A 402 5.86 -25.91 30.13
CA GLU A 402 6.51 -25.81 31.44
C GLU A 402 7.11 -27.16 31.88
N LYS A 403 6.38 -28.28 31.69
CA LYS A 403 6.93 -29.63 31.95
C LYS A 403 8.12 -29.99 31.06
N LYS A 404 8.13 -29.53 29.81
CA LYS A 404 9.23 -29.79 28.87
C LYS A 404 10.47 -28.98 29.25
N GLN A 405 10.30 -27.72 29.65
CA GLN A 405 11.39 -26.89 30.16
C GLN A 405 11.98 -27.46 31.44
N LYS A 406 11.14 -27.89 32.40
CA LYS A 406 11.62 -28.49 33.63
C LYS A 406 12.43 -29.76 33.41
N LYS A 407 12.00 -30.64 32.49
CA LYS A 407 12.78 -31.82 32.09
C LYS A 407 14.11 -31.48 31.40
N GLN A 408 14.15 -30.41 30.61
CA GLN A 408 15.39 -29.97 29.97
C GLN A 408 16.38 -29.41 31.00
N GLN A 409 15.89 -28.67 31.99
CA GLN A 409 16.69 -28.13 33.08
C GLN A 409 17.26 -29.24 33.97
N GLU A 410 16.44 -30.23 34.35
CA GLU A 410 16.88 -31.41 35.12
C GLU A 410 17.92 -32.26 34.34
N GLN A 411 17.80 -32.36 33.01
CA GLN A 411 18.79 -33.06 32.17
C GLN A 411 20.10 -32.30 32.02
N GLN A 412 20.06 -30.97 32.09
CA GLN A 412 21.23 -30.10 31.99
C GLN A 412 22.01 -30.11 33.31
N GLU A 413 21.33 -30.06 34.46
CA GLU A 413 21.94 -30.18 35.79
C GLU A 413 22.55 -31.57 36.05
N SER A 414 21.95 -32.64 35.51
CA SER A 414 22.50 -34.00 35.61
C SER A 414 23.68 -34.28 34.68
N ALA A 415 23.98 -33.38 33.72
CA ALA A 415 25.14 -33.48 32.84
C ALA A 415 26.35 -32.67 33.35
N GLU A 416 26.15 -31.81 34.36
CA GLU A 416 27.18 -31.00 35.01
C GLU A 416 27.68 -31.58 36.35
N GLN A 417 27.06 -32.65 36.84
CA GLN A 417 27.56 -33.52 37.93
C GLN A 417 28.21 -34.78 37.35
#